data_AF-A0A6C1P5X2-F1
#
_entry.id   AF-A0A6C1P5X2-F1
#
_cell.length_a   1.000
_cell.length_b   1.000
_cell.length_c   1.000
_cell.angle_alpha   90.00
_cell.angle_beta   90.00
_cell.angle_gamma   90.00
#
_symmetry.space_group_name_H-M   'P 1'
#
loop_
_entity.id
_entity.type
_entity.pdbx_description
1 polymer ?
#
loop_
_entity_poly.entity_id
_entity_poly.type
_entity_poly.pdbx_seq_one_letter_code
_entity_poly.pdbx_strand_id
1 'polypeptide(L)'
;MNPELLNPLRWKKSFLLTVLIGFLVVWFGFLDSYSLYTRISLEREKRHYIERTIQLQQETEILNQKIEALKNDPAYLEKIAREDYGMRKPNETVYRIQPK
;
A
#
# COMPACT_ATOMS: atom_id res chain seq x y z
N MET A 1 18.57 8.48 -50.85
CA MET A 1 17.58 7.82 -49.97
C MET A 1 16.46 7.32 -50.87
N ASN A 2 16.37 6.01 -51.11
CA ASN A 2 15.50 5.48 -52.17
C ASN A 2 14.03 5.54 -51.73
N PRO A 3 13.17 6.33 -52.40
CA PRO A 3 11.78 6.52 -52.00
C PRO A 3 10.93 5.25 -52.21
N GLU A 4 11.45 4.26 -52.94
CA GLU A 4 10.76 3.02 -53.25
C GLU A 4 10.50 2.13 -52.02
N LEU A 5 11.32 2.24 -50.97
CA LEU A 5 11.13 1.48 -49.74
C LEU A 5 9.98 2.01 -48.86
N LEU A 6 9.51 3.23 -49.14
CA LEU A 6 8.48 3.92 -48.34
C LEU A 6 7.08 3.87 -48.98
N ASN A 7 6.88 3.15 -50.08
CA ASN A 7 5.58 3.08 -50.75
C ASN A 7 4.81 1.78 -50.40
N PRO A 8 3.86 1.82 -49.44
CA PRO A 8 3.16 0.63 -48.96
C PRO A 8 2.26 -0.02 -50.02
N LEU A 9 1.86 0.70 -51.07
CA LEU A 9 0.97 0.19 -52.13
C LEU A 9 1.65 -0.81 -53.08
N ARG A 10 2.99 -0.92 -53.08
CA ARG A 10 3.74 -1.89 -53.90
C ARG A 10 3.98 -3.22 -53.18
N TRP A 11 3.66 -3.30 -51.89
CA TRP A 11 3.82 -4.52 -51.11
C TRP A 11 2.73 -5.53 -51.43
N LYS A 12 3.07 -6.83 -51.37
CA LYS A 12 2.08 -7.89 -51.59
C LYS A 12 0.94 -7.74 -50.58
N LYS A 13 -0.31 -7.88 -51.03
CA LYS A 13 -1.50 -7.73 -50.17
C LYS A 13 -1.43 -8.59 -48.91
N SER A 14 -0.83 -9.78 -48.99
CA SER A 14 -0.60 -10.67 -47.85
C SER A 14 0.31 -10.05 -46.79
N PHE A 15 1.40 -9.39 -47.19
CA PHE A 15 2.32 -8.72 -46.27
C PHE A 15 1.64 -7.55 -45.56
N LEU A 16 0.88 -6.75 -46.31
CA LEU A 16 0.08 -5.63 -45.78
C LEU A 16 -0.96 -6.12 -44.76
N LEU A 17 -1.60 -7.26 -45.03
CA LEU A 17 -2.54 -7.91 -44.12
C LEU A 17 -1.86 -8.41 -42.84
N THR A 18 -0.67 -9.01 -42.94
CA THR A 18 0.09 -9.48 -41.77
C THR A 18 0.51 -8.30 -40.89
N VAL A 19 0.97 -7.19 -41.48
CA VAL A 19 1.33 -5.98 -40.73
C VAL A 19 0.10 -5.38 -40.04
N LEU A 20 -1.05 -5.32 -40.72
CA LEU A 20 -2.31 -4.84 -40.13
C LEU A 20 -2.75 -5.71 -38.95
N ILE A 21 -2.73 -7.04 -39.11
CA ILE A 21 -3.09 -7.98 -38.05
C ILE A 21 -2.12 -7.87 -36.88
N GLY A 22 -0.80 -7.81 -37.14
CA GLY A 22 0.21 -7.60 -36.11
C GLY A 22 0.00 -6.31 -35.34
N PHE A 23 -0.30 -5.21 -36.04
CA PHE A 23 -0.63 -3.93 -35.41
C PHE A 23 -1.88 -4.04 -34.53
N LEU A 24 -2.95 -4.70 -34.99
CA LEU A 24 -4.16 -4.92 -34.18
C LEU A 24 -3.88 -5.78 -32.95
N VAL A 25 -3.10 -6.85 -33.08
CA VAL A 25 -2.74 -7.71 -31.93
C VAL A 25 -1.92 -6.95 -30.90
N VAL A 26 -0.96 -6.13 -31.33
CA VAL A 26 -0.18 -5.28 -30.41
C VAL A 26 -1.07 -4.19 -29.80
N TRP A 27 -1.97 -3.60 -30.57
CA TRP A 27 -2.89 -2.57 -30.10
C TRP A 27 -3.85 -3.11 -29.03
N PHE A 28 -4.55 -4.20 -29.31
CA PHE A 28 -5.46 -4.83 -28.34
C PHE A 28 -4.72 -5.50 -27.18
N GLY A 29 -3.48 -5.96 -27.39
CA GLY A 29 -2.67 -6.57 -26.33
C GLY A 29 -2.04 -5.57 -25.36
N PHE A 30 -1.62 -4.39 -25.84
CA PHE A 30 -0.84 -3.42 -25.06
C PHE A 30 -1.48 -2.04 -24.90
N LEU A 31 -2.21 -1.53 -25.90
CA LEU A 31 -2.70 -0.15 -25.95
C LEU A 31 -4.17 0.01 -25.56
N ASP A 32 -4.97 -1.06 -25.61
CA ASP A 32 -6.37 -1.00 -25.19
C ASP A 32 -6.48 -0.98 -23.64
N SER A 33 -7.34 -0.10 -23.12
CA SER A 33 -7.49 0.29 -21.70
C SER A 33 -7.86 -0.85 -20.75
N TYR A 34 -8.00 -2.07 -21.27
CA TYR A 34 -8.27 -3.31 -20.54
C TYR A 34 -7.08 -4.27 -20.47
N SER A 35 -5.86 -3.78 -20.70
CA SER A 35 -4.63 -4.56 -20.49
C SER A 35 -4.71 -5.35 -19.18
N LEU A 36 -4.49 -6.67 -19.29
CA LEU A 36 -4.48 -7.60 -18.15
C LEU A 36 -3.55 -7.11 -17.04
N TYR A 37 -2.51 -6.36 -17.40
CA TYR A 37 -1.60 -5.70 -16.47
C TYR A 37 -2.32 -4.76 -15.50
N THR A 38 -3.15 -3.85 -16.03
CA THR A 38 -3.92 -2.88 -15.24
C THR A 38 -4.88 -3.57 -14.28
N ARG A 39 -5.53 -4.66 -14.72
CA ARG A 39 -6.40 -5.46 -13.85
C ARG A 39 -5.62 -6.13 -12.74
N ILE A 40 -4.45 -6.69 -13.03
CA ILE A 40 -3.59 -7.33 -12.01
C ILE A 40 -3.06 -6.29 -11.02
N SER A 41 -2.65 -5.10 -11.47
CA SER A 41 -2.19 -4.04 -10.58
C SER A 41 -3.32 -3.54 -9.67
N LEU A 42 -4.51 -3.30 -10.24
CA LEU A 42 -5.71 -2.90 -9.48
C LEU A 42 -6.11 -3.95 -8.44
N GLU A 43 -6.09 -5.24 -8.79
CA GLU A 43 -6.41 -6.32 -7.85
C GLU A 43 -5.37 -6.45 -6.74
N ARG A 44 -4.08 -6.18 -7.02
CA ARG A 44 -3.04 -6.11 -5.98
C ARG A 44 -3.26 -4.92 -5.06
N GLU A 45 -3.55 -3.76 -5.62
CA GLU A 45 -3.79 -2.53 -4.85
C GLU A 45 -5.03 -2.68 -3.96
N LYS A 46 -6.11 -3.24 -4.51
CA LYS A 46 -7.32 -3.59 -3.77
C LYS A 46 -7.02 -4.52 -2.59
N ARG A 47 -6.25 -5.60 -2.80
CA ARG A 47 -5.84 -6.51 -1.71
C ARG A 47 -5.03 -5.77 -0.65
N HIS A 48 -4.08 -4.94 -1.06
CA HIS A 48 -3.29 -4.13 -0.14
C HIS A 48 -4.15 -3.22 0.75
N TYR A 49 -5.13 -2.52 0.17
CA TYR A 49 -6.02 -1.66 0.96
C TYR A 49 -6.95 -2.46 1.88
N ILE A 50 -7.41 -3.64 1.47
CA ILE A 50 -8.23 -4.51 2.33
C ILE A 50 -7.41 -4.97 3.55
N GLU A 51 -6.20 -5.46 3.33
CA GLU A 51 -5.29 -5.87 4.42
C GLU A 51 -4.97 -4.70 5.34
N ARG A 52 -4.71 -3.52 4.77
CA ARG A 52 -4.45 -2.31 5.57
C ARG A 52 -5.66 -1.90 6.41
N THR A 53 -6.85 -2.02 5.86
CA THR A 53 -8.11 -1.74 6.59
C THR A 53 -8.27 -2.68 7.78
N ILE A 54 -8.03 -3.98 7.59
CA ILE A 54 -8.11 -4.97 8.67
C ILE A 54 -7.08 -4.67 9.78
N GLN A 55 -5.84 -4.35 9.40
CA GLN A 55 -4.79 -4.00 10.36
C GLN A 55 -5.17 -2.76 11.18
N LEU A 56 -5.66 -1.70 10.52
CA LEU A 56 -6.06 -0.47 11.20
C LEU A 56 -7.27 -0.67 12.11
N GLN A 57 -8.21 -1.54 11.75
CA GLN A 57 -9.32 -1.90 12.63
C GLN A 57 -8.84 -2.62 13.88
N GLN A 58 -7.90 -3.56 13.75
CA GLN A 58 -7.29 -4.24 14.91
C GLN A 58 -6.52 -3.28 15.81
N GLU A 59 -5.75 -2.36 15.22
CA GLU A 59 -5.01 -1.34 15.96
C GLU A 59 -5.96 -0.39 16.70
N THR A 60 -7.06 -0.01 16.07
CA THR A 60 -8.11 0.82 16.68
C THR A 60 -8.74 0.11 17.88
N GLU A 61 -9.05 -1.18 17.75
CA GLU A 61 -9.61 -1.98 18.85
C GLU A 61 -8.66 -2.05 20.04
N ILE A 62 -7.38 -2.36 19.79
CA ILE A 62 -6.34 -2.39 20.83
C ILE A 62 -6.21 -1.03 21.51
N LEU A 63 -6.21 0.05 20.73
CA LEU A 63 -6.06 1.41 21.28
C LEU A 63 -7.29 1.81 22.12
N ASN A 64 -8.50 1.44 21.69
CA ASN A 64 -9.72 1.67 22.45
C ASN A 64 -9.68 0.93 23.79
N GLN A 65 -9.25 -0.32 23.81
CA GLN A 65 -9.06 -1.08 25.06
C GLN A 65 -8.04 -0.42 25.98
N LYS A 66 -6.93 0.10 25.44
CA LYS A 66 -5.95 0.88 26.23
C LYS A 66 -6.55 2.15 26.80
N ILE A 67 -7.34 2.89 26.01
CA ILE A 67 -8.04 4.10 26.47
C ILE A 67 -9.02 3.76 27.59
N GLU A 68 -9.76 2.66 27.45
CA GLU A 68 -10.68 2.19 28.48
C GLU A 68 -9.95 1.82 29.77
N ALA A 69 -8.86 1.07 29.67
CA ALA A 69 -8.01 0.74 30.81
C ALA A 69 -7.46 2.01 31.50
N LEU A 70 -6.98 3.00 30.74
CA LEU A 70 -6.50 4.26 31.31
C LEU A 70 -7.59 5.06 32.05
N LYS A 71 -8.84 4.97 31.61
CA LYS A 71 -9.98 5.68 32.23
C LYS A 71 -10.52 4.95 33.47
N ASN A 72 -10.60 3.63 33.40
CA ASN A 72 -11.32 2.83 34.38
C ASN A 72 -10.41 2.10 35.38
N ASP A 73 -9.10 2.00 35.10
CA ASP A 73 -8.11 1.39 35.99
C ASP A 73 -7.09 2.44 36.49
N PRO A 74 -7.30 3.00 37.69
CA PRO A 74 -6.39 3.96 38.31
C PRO A 74 -4.98 3.40 38.54
N ALA A 75 -4.84 2.09 38.80
CA ALA A 75 -3.53 1.48 39.03
C ALA A 75 -2.74 1.38 37.72
N TYR A 76 -3.42 1.03 36.62
CA TYR A 76 -2.82 1.06 35.28
C TYR A 76 -2.39 2.48 34.89
N LEU A 77 -3.23 3.49 35.14
CA LEU A 77 -2.90 4.89 34.90
C LEU A 77 -1.70 5.35 35.74
N GLU A 78 -1.65 5.02 37.03
CA GLU A 78 -0.52 5.36 37.91
C GLU A 78 0.77 4.68 37.46
N LYS A 79 0.70 3.43 36.99
CA LYS A 79 1.85 2.72 36.42
C LYS A 79 2.41 3.46 35.19
N ILE A 80 1.57 3.80 34.22
CA ILE A 80 1.98 4.55 33.01
C ILE A 80 2.55 5.92 33.40
N ALA A 81 1.90 6.64 34.31
CA ALA A 81 2.37 7.94 34.77
C ALA A 81 3.77 7.86 35.40
N ARG A 82 4.05 6.82 36.19
CA ARG A 82 5.34 6.61 36.84
C ARG A 82 6.42 6.08 35.89
N GLU A 83 6.10 5.08 35.07
CA GLU A 83 7.07 4.37 34.22
C GLU A 83 7.38 5.15 32.93
N ASP A 84 6.35 5.62 32.21
CA ASP A 84 6.54 6.27 30.90
C ASP A 84 6.81 7.76 31.03
N TYR A 85 6.20 8.42 32.02
CA TYR A 85 6.27 9.87 32.19
C TYR A 85 7.10 10.32 33.41
N GLY A 86 7.56 9.38 34.26
CA GLY A 86 8.37 9.70 35.44
C GLY A 86 7.64 10.56 36.48
N MET A 87 6.31 10.58 36.46
CA MET A 87 5.49 11.35 37.40
C MET A 87 5.57 10.73 38.80
N ARG A 88 5.49 11.60 39.81
CA ARG A 88 5.51 11.23 41.24
C ARG A 88 4.55 12.11 42.01
N LYS A 89 4.07 11.62 43.15
CA LYS A 89 3.28 12.48 44.05
C LYS A 89 4.18 13.56 44.67
N PRO A 90 3.62 14.73 45.07
CA PRO A 90 4.42 15.83 45.64
C PRO A 90 5.29 15.42 46.83
N ASN A 91 4.84 14.43 47.61
CA ASN A 91 5.51 13.95 48.83
C ASN A 91 6.37 12.69 48.59
N GLU A 92 6.58 12.25 47.35
CA GLU A 92 7.42 11.09 47.03
C GLU A 92 8.84 11.51 46.61
N THR A 93 9.84 10.77 47.10
CA THR A 93 11.25 10.91 46.75
C THR A 93 11.66 9.76 45.84
N VAL A 94 12.16 10.07 44.63
CA VAL A 94 12.58 9.08 43.64
C VAL A 94 14.09 8.86 43.73
N TYR A 95 14.51 7.61 43.94
CA TYR A 95 15.92 7.22 43.95
C TYR A 95 16.30 6.61 42.60
N ARG A 96 17.30 7.17 41.92
CA ARG A 96 17.91 6.56 40.73
C ARG A 96 19.09 5.69 41.16
N ILE A 97 18.99 4.40 40.91
CA ILE A 97 20.06 3.43 41.21
C ILE A 97 21.01 3.40 40.02
N GLN A 98 22.29 3.66 40.23
CA GLN A 98 23.30 3.49 39.18
C GLN A 98 23.72 2.02 39.12
N PRO A 99 23.78 1.39 37.93
CA PRO A 99 24.34 0.06 37.79
C PRO A 99 25.84 0.08 38.14
N LYS A 100 26.29 -1.02 38.76
CA LYS A 100 27.64 -1.17 39.30
C LYS A 100 28.69 -1.42 38.22
#